data_AF-A0A9W8E5V2-F1
#
_entry.id   AF-A0A9W8E5V2-F1
#
_cell.length_a   1.000
_cell.length_b   1.000
_cell.length_c   1.000
_cell.angle_alpha   90.00
_cell.angle_beta   90.00
_cell.angle_gamma   90.00
#
_symmetry.space_group_name_H-M   'P 1'
#
loop_
_entity.id
_entity.type
_entity.pdbx_description
1 polymer ?
#
loop_
_entity_poly.entity_id
_entity_poly.type
_entity_poly.pdbx_seq_one_letter_code
_entity_poly.pdbx_strand_id
1 'polypeptide(L)'
;MEDSIGLKRTAEATTICFSMAEVYTSETLAVVLQQLTEQPKLPQLLLRHMIQSVTLHKSLTGFINGLLTRLITKKVWTLPVVWEGFIRCCDKIKPASFTTLFQLPPPQFTEVLTKCPSLIPDLQEYVANLPPAQLNRIQHLLSLLEAHTSSVTNTTGSK
;
A
#
# COMPACT_ATOMS: atom_id res chain seq x y z
N MET A 1 -4.32 25.99 -0.30
CA MET A 1 -5.56 25.49 0.32
C MET A 1 -6.30 24.78 -0.79
N GLU A 2 -6.03 23.49 -0.97
CA GLU A 2 -6.71 22.69 -1.98
C GLU A 2 -8.12 22.43 -1.44
N ASP A 3 -9.09 23.12 -2.02
CA ASP A 3 -10.43 23.24 -1.49
C ASP A 3 -11.11 21.86 -1.41
N SER A 4 -11.47 21.46 -0.20
CA SER A 4 -11.89 20.09 0.17
C SER A 4 -13.13 19.62 -0.61
N ILE A 5 -13.90 20.57 -1.15
CA ILE A 5 -15.10 20.36 -1.96
C ILE A 5 -14.74 19.99 -3.41
N GLY A 6 -13.67 20.60 -3.96
CA GLY A 6 -13.14 20.27 -5.28
C GLY A 6 -12.56 18.86 -5.32
N LEU A 7 -11.84 18.47 -4.26
CA LEU A 7 -11.17 17.17 -4.15
C LEU A 7 -12.16 15.98 -4.25
N LYS A 8 -13.35 16.11 -3.65
CA LYS A 8 -14.40 15.07 -3.69
C LYS A 8 -15.07 15.00 -5.06
N ARG A 9 -15.35 16.14 -5.69
CA ARG A 9 -15.93 16.21 -7.04
C ARG A 9 -14.95 15.76 -8.13
N THR A 10 -13.67 16.09 -8.00
CA THR A 10 -12.60 15.58 -8.89
C THR A 10 -12.46 14.07 -8.73
N ALA A 11 -12.51 13.54 -7.51
CA ALA A 11 -12.51 12.09 -7.30
C ALA A 11 -13.71 11.43 -8.00
N GLU A 12 -14.93 11.94 -7.81
CA GLU A 12 -16.14 11.42 -8.45
C GLU A 12 -16.10 11.52 -9.98
N ALA A 13 -15.66 12.65 -10.53
CA ALA A 13 -15.49 12.82 -11.97
C ALA A 13 -14.46 11.83 -12.54
N THR A 14 -13.35 11.62 -11.81
CA THR A 14 -12.33 10.64 -12.21
C THR A 14 -12.90 9.22 -12.13
N THR A 15 -13.68 8.88 -11.09
CA THR A 15 -14.38 7.58 -10.98
C THR A 15 -15.37 7.34 -12.13
N ILE A 16 -16.09 8.37 -12.56
CA ILE A 16 -16.98 8.30 -13.72
C ILE A 16 -16.16 8.10 -15.01
N CYS A 17 -15.04 8.82 -15.19
CA CYS A 17 -14.13 8.62 -16.31
C CYS A 17 -13.53 7.21 -16.33
N PHE A 18 -13.11 6.69 -15.17
CA PHE A 18 -12.66 5.30 -15.00
C PHE A 18 -13.74 4.29 -15.39
N SER A 19 -15.02 4.63 -15.25
CA SER A 19 -16.14 3.74 -15.63
C SER A 19 -16.40 3.69 -17.14
N MET A 20 -15.76 4.56 -17.94
CA MET A 20 -15.81 4.53 -19.42
C MET A 20 -14.65 3.68 -19.97
N ALA A 21 -14.80 2.35 -19.86
CA ALA A 21 -13.80 1.36 -20.26
C ALA A 21 -13.41 1.38 -21.75
N GLU A 22 -14.20 2.04 -22.60
CA GLU A 22 -13.92 2.20 -24.04
C GLU A 22 -12.88 3.30 -24.35
N VAL A 23 -12.64 4.24 -23.42
CA VAL A 23 -11.73 5.39 -23.61
C VAL A 23 -10.58 5.39 -22.59
N TYR A 24 -10.84 4.94 -21.36
CA TYR A 24 -9.85 4.87 -20.29
C TYR A 24 -9.34 3.44 -20.09
N THR A 25 -8.50 2.99 -21.03
CA THR A 25 -7.82 1.70 -20.94
C THR A 25 -6.83 1.67 -19.77
N SER A 26 -6.47 0.48 -19.29
CA SER A 26 -5.49 0.28 -18.22
C SER A 26 -4.15 0.99 -18.48
N GLU A 27 -3.76 1.17 -19.73
CA GLU A 27 -2.55 1.89 -20.13
C GLU A 27 -2.62 3.39 -19.83
N THR A 28 -3.73 4.04 -20.21
CA THR A 28 -3.94 5.47 -19.92
C THR A 28 -3.94 5.73 -18.41
N LEU A 29 -4.56 4.84 -17.64
CA LEU A 29 -4.58 4.92 -16.18
C LEU A 29 -3.19 4.74 -15.58
N ALA A 30 -2.40 3.81 -16.11
CA ALA A 30 -1.04 3.60 -15.69
C ALA A 30 -0.17 4.84 -15.94
N VAL A 31 -0.27 5.46 -17.12
CA VAL A 31 0.46 6.69 -17.45
C VAL A 31 0.09 7.84 -16.51
N VAL A 32 -1.21 8.05 -16.24
CA VAL A 32 -1.66 9.11 -15.33
C VAL A 32 -1.15 8.87 -13.91
N LEU A 33 -1.27 7.65 -13.37
CA LEU A 33 -0.78 7.33 -12.03
C LEU A 33 0.75 7.43 -11.91
N GLN A 34 1.48 7.09 -12.97
CA GLN A 34 2.93 7.29 -13.03
C GLN A 34 3.28 8.77 -12.98
N GLN A 35 2.68 9.58 -13.85
CA GLN A 35 2.90 11.03 -13.88
C GLN A 35 2.61 11.69 -12.53
N LEU A 36 1.50 11.32 -11.88
CA LEU A 36 1.16 11.83 -10.54
C LEU A 36 2.17 11.40 -9.47
N THR A 37 2.76 10.21 -9.61
CA THR A 37 3.81 9.71 -8.69
C THR A 37 5.14 10.45 -8.92
N GLU A 38 5.38 10.94 -10.14
CA GLU A 38 6.61 11.64 -10.53
C GLU A 38 6.59 13.13 -10.17
N GLN A 39 5.42 13.72 -9.91
CA GLN A 39 5.30 15.12 -9.51
C GLN A 39 6.18 15.48 -8.28
N PRO A 40 6.71 16.72 -8.23
CA PRO A 40 7.57 17.17 -7.13
C PRO A 40 6.82 17.29 -5.79
N LYS A 41 5.51 17.56 -5.84
CA LYS A 41 4.60 17.46 -4.69
C LYS A 41 3.63 16.33 -4.96
N LEU A 42 3.59 15.34 -4.08
CA LEU A 42 2.67 14.21 -4.23
C LEU A 42 1.23 14.69 -4.01
N PRO A 43 0.33 14.46 -4.98
CA PRO A 43 -1.06 14.86 -4.82
C PRO A 43 -1.71 14.03 -3.71
N GLN A 44 -2.44 14.68 -2.80
CA GLN A 44 -3.01 14.03 -1.61
C GLN A 44 -3.95 12.86 -1.94
N LEU A 45 -4.59 12.89 -3.11
CA LEU A 45 -5.49 11.83 -3.57
C LEU A 45 -4.80 10.68 -4.30
N LEU A 46 -3.49 10.72 -4.56
CA LEU A 46 -2.79 9.73 -5.39
C LEU A 46 -3.17 8.30 -5.00
N LEU A 47 -3.11 8.00 -3.71
CA LEU A 47 -3.37 6.66 -3.19
C LEU A 47 -4.86 6.29 -3.20
N ARG A 48 -5.76 7.27 -3.10
CA ARG A 48 -7.19 7.01 -3.33
C ARG A 48 -7.44 6.60 -4.78
N HIS A 49 -6.76 7.24 -5.74
CA HIS A 49 -6.85 6.83 -7.15
C HIS A 49 -6.25 5.45 -7.37
N MET A 50 -5.08 5.14 -6.80
CA MET A 50 -4.47 3.81 -6.88
C MET A 50 -5.39 2.71 -6.34
N ILE A 51 -5.99 2.90 -5.16
CA ILE A 51 -6.93 1.94 -4.57
C ILE A 51 -8.16 1.72 -5.47
N GLN A 52 -8.72 2.80 -6.02
CA GLN A 52 -9.86 2.71 -6.94
C GLN A 52 -9.49 1.98 -8.24
N SER A 53 -8.34 2.30 -8.83
CA SER A 53 -7.87 1.65 -10.06
C SER A 53 -7.67 0.14 -9.87
N VAL A 54 -7.15 -0.33 -8.73
CA VAL A 54 -7.01 -1.78 -8.46
C VAL A 54 -8.35 -2.44 -8.12
N THR A 55 -9.30 -1.67 -7.59
CA THR A 55 -10.67 -2.17 -7.36
C THR A 55 -11.39 -2.41 -8.68
N LEU A 56 -11.18 -1.53 -9.66
CA LEU A 56 -11.80 -1.63 -10.99
C LEU A 56 -11.06 -2.59 -11.93
N HIS A 57 -9.73 -2.54 -11.95
CA HIS A 57 -8.87 -3.34 -12.83
C HIS A 57 -7.80 -4.07 -12.02
N LYS A 58 -8.07 -5.33 -11.67
CA LYS A 58 -7.13 -6.20 -10.94
C LYS A 58 -5.80 -6.42 -11.68
N SER A 59 -5.78 -6.29 -13.01
CA SER A 59 -4.58 -6.36 -13.84
C SER A 59 -3.53 -5.30 -13.49
N LEU A 60 -3.94 -4.16 -12.93
CA LEU A 60 -3.02 -3.07 -12.53
C LEU A 60 -2.29 -3.34 -11.21
N THR A 61 -2.61 -4.41 -10.49
CA THR A 61 -2.03 -4.72 -9.16
C THR A 61 -0.50 -4.68 -9.17
N GLY A 62 0.14 -5.32 -10.16
CA GLY A 62 1.60 -5.35 -10.27
C GLY A 62 2.20 -3.96 -10.56
N PHE A 63 1.55 -3.18 -11.43
CA PHE A 63 1.97 -1.82 -11.75
C PHE A 63 1.89 -0.90 -10.52
N ILE A 64 0.78 -0.96 -9.77
CA ILE A 64 0.60 -0.20 -8.53
C ILE A 64 1.62 -0.59 -7.48
N ASN A 65 1.92 -1.89 -7.34
CA ASN A 65 2.98 -2.34 -6.43
C ASN A 65 4.34 -1.71 -6.80
N GLY A 66 4.64 -1.59 -8.09
CA GLY A 66 5.82 -0.87 -8.59
C GLY A 66 5.82 0.62 -8.23
N LEU A 67 4.67 1.29 -8.32
CA LEU A 67 4.54 2.69 -7.89
C LEU A 67 4.70 2.83 -6.37
N LEU A 68 4.12 1.94 -5.57
CA LEU A 68 4.30 1.91 -4.11
C LEU A 68 5.79 1.75 -3.75
N THR A 69 6.52 0.90 -4.45
CA THR A 69 7.98 0.76 -4.25
C THR A 69 8.71 2.08 -4.49
N ARG A 70 8.35 2.85 -5.53
CA ARG A 70 8.94 4.18 -5.79
C ARG A 70 8.56 5.20 -4.70
N LEU A 71 7.35 5.10 -4.15
CA LEU A 71 6.90 5.95 -3.04
C LEU A 71 7.75 5.74 -1.77
N ILE A 72 8.24 4.53 -1.52
CA ILE A 72 9.19 4.27 -0.42
C ILE A 72 10.46 5.10 -0.59
N THR A 73 11.03 5.15 -1.80
CA THR A 73 12.22 5.96 -2.10
C THR A 73 11.98 7.45 -1.87
N LYS A 74 10.74 7.93 -2.08
CA LYS A 74 10.32 9.31 -1.82
C LYS A 74 9.98 9.60 -0.34
N LYS A 75 10.17 8.64 0.58
CA LYS A 75 9.89 8.77 2.01
C LYS A 75 8.45 9.23 2.31
N VAL A 76 7.46 8.56 1.72
CA VAL A 76 6.03 8.92 1.88
C VAL A 76 5.54 8.96 3.33
N TRP A 77 6.21 8.28 4.26
CA TRP A 77 5.91 8.35 5.70
C TRP A 77 6.09 9.75 6.30
N THR A 78 6.77 10.67 5.62
CA THR A 78 6.86 12.08 6.04
C THR A 78 5.54 12.86 5.88
N LEU A 79 4.61 12.32 5.08
CA LEU A 79 3.32 12.93 4.80
C LEU A 79 2.20 12.03 5.38
N PRO A 80 1.60 12.37 6.53
CA PRO A 80 0.71 11.46 7.27
C PRO A 80 -0.52 11.02 6.45
N VAL A 81 -1.09 11.92 5.65
CA VAL A 81 -2.26 11.62 4.79
C VAL A 81 -1.90 10.63 3.68
N VAL A 82 -0.75 10.82 3.03
CA VAL A 82 -0.24 9.92 2.00
C VAL A 82 0.17 8.59 2.63
N TRP A 83 0.80 8.62 3.79
CA TRP A 83 1.20 7.41 4.49
C TRP A 83 0.02 6.52 4.87
N GLU A 84 -1.08 7.10 5.35
CA GLU A 84 -2.29 6.33 5.63
C GLU A 84 -2.88 5.69 4.36
N GLY A 85 -2.91 6.43 3.25
CA GLY A 85 -3.33 5.88 1.96
C GLY A 85 -2.41 4.75 1.47
N PHE A 86 -1.11 4.83 1.74
CA PHE A 86 -0.11 3.83 1.38
C PHE A 86 -0.41 2.51 2.10
N ILE A 87 -0.62 2.57 3.41
CA ILE A 87 -0.95 1.39 4.22
C ILE A 87 -2.25 0.73 3.72
N ARG A 88 -3.29 1.52 3.48
CA ARG A 88 -4.57 1.01 2.94
C ARG A 88 -4.41 0.40 1.55
N CYS A 89 -3.58 0.99 0.70
CA CYS A 89 -3.30 0.44 -0.63
C CYS A 89 -2.54 -0.89 -0.52
N CYS A 90 -1.56 -0.98 0.37
CA CYS A 90 -0.85 -2.24 0.64
C CYS A 90 -1.81 -3.35 1.09
N ASP A 91 -2.75 -3.06 1.99
CA ASP A 91 -3.77 -4.04 2.41
C ASP A 91 -4.67 -4.48 1.25
N LYS A 92 -5.06 -3.56 0.36
CA LYS A 92 -5.93 -3.90 -0.78
C LYS A 92 -5.28 -4.72 -1.88
N ILE A 93 -3.97 -4.62 -2.03
CA ILE A 93 -3.24 -5.33 -3.10
C ILE A 93 -2.48 -6.57 -2.61
N LYS A 94 -2.75 -7.03 -1.39
CA LYS A 94 -2.23 -8.31 -0.90
C LYS A 94 -2.49 -9.44 -1.89
N PRO A 95 -1.55 -10.39 -2.08
CA PRO A 95 -0.23 -10.48 -1.42
C PRO A 95 0.88 -9.68 -2.13
N ALA A 96 0.60 -9.02 -3.26
CA ALA A 96 1.63 -8.37 -4.08
C ALA A 96 2.42 -7.28 -3.32
N SER A 97 1.76 -6.58 -2.40
CA SER A 97 2.35 -5.52 -1.56
C SER A 97 3.41 -6.00 -0.56
N PHE A 98 3.47 -7.28 -0.21
CA PHE A 98 4.36 -7.74 0.87
C PHE A 98 5.83 -7.54 0.56
N THR A 99 6.22 -7.79 -0.69
CA THR A 99 7.57 -7.49 -1.19
C THR A 99 7.94 -6.00 -1.07
N THR A 100 6.96 -5.12 -1.21
CA THR A 100 7.12 -3.67 -1.03
C THR A 100 7.19 -3.31 0.46
N LEU A 101 6.37 -3.92 1.31
CA LEU A 101 6.41 -3.71 2.76
C LEU A 101 7.77 -4.11 3.35
N PHE A 102 8.40 -5.18 2.86
CA PHE A 102 9.74 -5.59 3.31
C PHE A 102 10.88 -4.64 2.90
N GLN A 103 10.62 -3.70 1.99
CA GLN A 103 11.59 -2.66 1.63
C GLN A 103 11.50 -1.43 2.54
N LEU A 104 10.48 -1.36 3.41
CA LEU A 104 10.35 -0.28 4.38
C LEU A 104 11.43 -0.38 5.45
N PRO A 105 11.91 0.76 5.99
CA PRO A 105 12.78 0.71 7.14
C PRO A 105 12.04 0.16 8.38
N PRO A 106 12.78 -0.44 9.34
CA PRO A 106 12.21 -1.10 10.51
C PRO A 106 11.14 -0.31 11.28
N PRO A 107 11.34 0.99 11.61
CA PRO A 107 10.34 1.74 12.36
C PRO A 107 9.04 1.95 11.58
N GLN A 108 9.12 2.13 10.25
CA GLN A 108 7.93 2.26 9.42
C GLN A 108 7.19 0.93 9.29
N PHE A 109 7.91 -0.18 9.15
CA PHE A 109 7.31 -1.51 9.10
C PHE A 109 6.53 -1.82 10.39
N THR A 110 7.11 -1.55 11.57
CA THR A 110 6.41 -1.64 12.86
C THR A 110 5.16 -0.76 12.91
N GLU A 111 5.21 0.46 12.37
CA GLU A 111 4.03 1.33 12.32
C GLU A 111 2.93 0.74 11.42
N VAL A 112 3.28 0.13 10.28
CA VAL A 112 2.31 -0.56 9.41
C VAL A 112 1.62 -1.69 10.17
N LEU A 113 2.37 -2.54 10.88
CA LEU A 113 1.81 -3.64 11.66
C LEU A 113 0.90 -3.14 12.79
N THR A 114 1.26 -2.02 13.42
CA THR A 114 0.47 -1.39 14.48
C THR A 114 -0.83 -0.80 13.94
N LYS A 115 -0.79 -0.12 12.79
CA LYS A 115 -1.97 0.51 12.17
C LYS A 115 -2.89 -0.47 11.45
N CYS A 116 -2.34 -1.58 10.96
CA CYS A 116 -3.08 -2.57 10.19
C CYS A 116 -2.72 -3.99 10.69
N PRO A 117 -3.21 -4.38 11.88
CA PRO A 117 -2.91 -5.69 12.46
C PRO A 117 -3.47 -6.86 11.63
N SER A 118 -4.46 -6.60 10.78
CA SER A 118 -4.98 -7.59 9.81
C SER A 118 -3.94 -8.06 8.79
N LEU A 119 -2.83 -7.32 8.60
CA LEU A 119 -1.72 -7.74 7.72
C LEU A 119 -0.83 -8.81 8.36
N ILE A 120 -0.79 -8.89 9.69
CA ILE A 120 0.11 -9.78 10.44
C ILE A 120 -0.09 -11.25 10.05
N PRO A 121 -1.30 -11.84 10.11
CA PRO A 121 -1.48 -13.25 9.77
C PRO A 121 -1.14 -13.54 8.30
N ASP A 122 -1.55 -12.66 7.37
CA ASP A 122 -1.26 -12.83 5.95
C ASP A 122 0.25 -12.74 5.66
N LEU A 123 0.97 -11.85 6.38
CA LEU A 123 2.43 -11.73 6.28
C LEU A 123 3.14 -12.97 6.83
N GLN A 124 2.65 -13.54 7.94
CA GLN A 124 3.21 -14.77 8.50
C GLN A 124 3.06 -15.95 7.53
N GLU A 125 1.85 -16.12 6.96
CA GLU A 125 1.61 -17.16 5.95
C GLU A 125 2.49 -16.95 4.72
N TYR A 126 2.64 -15.69 4.26
CA TYR A 126 3.51 -15.38 3.14
C TYR A 126 4.97 -15.72 3.42
N VAL A 127 5.49 -15.31 4.58
CA VAL A 127 6.86 -15.60 5.03
C VAL A 127 7.10 -17.10 5.16
N ALA A 128 6.15 -17.86 5.69
CA ALA A 128 6.28 -19.30 5.82
C ALA A 128 6.45 -20.01 4.46
N ASN A 129 5.93 -19.41 3.38
CA ASN A 129 6.04 -19.92 2.02
C ASN A 129 7.23 -19.33 1.22
N LEU A 130 8.02 -18.41 1.81
CA LEU A 130 9.15 -17.80 1.11
C LEU A 130 10.39 -18.71 1.09
N PRO A 131 11.21 -18.65 0.02
CA PRO A 131 12.46 -19.39 -0.05
C PRO A 131 13.48 -18.86 0.98
N PRO A 132 14.37 -19.72 1.50
CA PRO A 132 15.30 -19.38 2.59
C PRO A 132 16.26 -18.24 2.26
N ALA A 133 16.61 -18.06 0.98
CA ALA A 133 17.44 -16.93 0.54
C ALA A 133 16.76 -15.57 0.76
N GLN A 134 15.43 -15.49 0.65
CA GLN A 134 14.68 -14.26 0.90
C GLN A 134 14.46 -14.03 2.39
N LEU A 135 14.21 -15.10 3.16
CA LEU A 135 14.06 -15.04 4.62
C LEU A 135 15.28 -14.41 5.31
N ASN A 136 16.48 -14.83 4.93
CA ASN A 136 17.73 -14.26 5.48
C ASN A 136 17.84 -12.74 5.26
N ARG A 137 17.32 -12.22 4.15
CA ARG A 137 17.37 -10.78 3.84
C ARG A 137 16.41 -9.96 4.71
N ILE A 138 15.31 -10.56 5.13
CA ILE A 138 14.26 -9.91 5.93
C ILE A 138 14.28 -10.32 7.40
N GLN A 139 15.30 -11.06 7.86
CA GLN A 139 15.38 -11.62 9.22
C GLN A 139 15.16 -10.56 10.32
N HIS A 140 15.68 -9.33 10.12
CA HIS A 140 15.46 -8.22 11.03
C HIS A 140 13.99 -7.80 11.12
N LEU A 141 13.23 -7.83 10.02
CA LEU A 141 11.78 -7.57 10.01
C LEU A 141 10.99 -8.75 10.58
N LEU A 142 11.45 -9.99 10.38
CA LEU A 142 10.83 -11.17 10.99
C LEU A 142 10.84 -11.09 12.51
N SER A 143 11.95 -10.66 13.10
CA SER A 143 12.02 -10.45 14.56
C SER A 143 11.00 -9.42 15.06
N LEU A 144 10.71 -8.38 14.27
CA LEU A 144 9.69 -7.39 14.60
C LEU A 144 8.26 -7.94 14.44
N LEU A 145 8.03 -8.73 13.39
CA LEU A 145 6.76 -9.41 13.17
C LEU A 145 6.45 -10.37 14.32
N GLU A 146 7.43 -11.18 14.73
CA GLU A 146 7.34 -12.11 15.86
C GLU A 146 7.07 -11.38 17.19
N ALA A 147 7.77 -10.26 17.44
CA ALA A 147 7.53 -9.44 18.62
C ALA A 147 6.09 -8.91 18.69
N HIS A 148 5.50 -8.51 17.57
CA HIS A 148 4.10 -8.09 17.52
C HIS A 148 3.11 -9.25 17.70
N THR A 149 3.44 -10.45 17.23
CA THR A 149 2.57 -11.63 17.40
C THR A 149 2.53 -12.11 18.85
N SER A 150 3.65 -12.04 19.56
CA SER A 150 3.77 -12.41 20.98
C SER A 150 2.94 -11.49 21.90
N SER A 151 2.68 -10.25 21.49
CA SER A 151 1.79 -9.34 22.21
C SER A 151 0.30 -9.72 22.07
N VAL A 152 -0.09 -10.42 21.00
CA VAL A 152 -1.50 -10.78 20.73
C VAL A 152 -1.88 -12.10 21.37
N THR A 153 -0.93 -13.04 21.54
CA THR A 153 -1.19 -14.36 22.14
C THR A 153 -1.39 -14.32 23.66
N ASN A 154 -0.99 -13.25 24.35
CA ASN A 154 -1.16 -13.11 25.80
C ASN A 154 -2.55 -12.60 26.25
N THR A 155 -3.47 -12.30 25.33
CA THR A 155 -4.81 -11.78 25.68
C THR A 155 -5.97 -12.74 25.45
N THR A 156 -5.74 -13.95 24.93
CA THR A 156 -6.81 -14.93 24.62
C THR A 156 -6.73 -16.20 25.47
N GLY A 157 -6.28 -16.07 26.72
CA GLY A 157 -6.15 -17.16 27.69
C GLY A 157 -6.64 -16.76 29.08
N SER A 158 -7.85 -16.22 29.18
CA SER A 158 -8.56 -16.07 30.47
C SER A 158 -10.05 -15.87 30.22
N LYS A 159 -10.76 -16.98 29.97
CA LYS A 159 -11.99 -17.37 30.68
C LYS A 159 -12.47 -18.73 30.22
#